data_AF-A0A6L5EHK9-F1
#
_entry.id   AF-A0A6L5EHK9-F1
#
_cell.length_a   1.000
_cell.length_b   1.000
_cell.length_c   1.000
_cell.angle_alpha   90.00
_cell.angle_beta   90.00
_cell.angle_gamma   90.00
#
_symmetry.space_group_name_H-M   'P 1'
#
loop_
_entity.id
_entity.type
_entity.pdbx_description
1 polymer ?
#
loop_
_entity_poly.entity_id
_entity_poly.type
_entity_poly.pdbx_seq_one_letter_code
_entity_poly.pdbx_strand_id
1 'polypeptide(L)'
;NESSDKKALAILLNEGKMAAFGAKSRFSFLYQTLKFKPTDTKFEDSRHGQEVSFESVKEINPDILFVINRTLAIGGDNSSNDGVLENALIAETP
;
A
#
# COMPACT_ATOMS: atom_id res chain seq x y z
N ASN A 1 -11.95 -12.20 5.93
CA ASN A 1 -11.79 -10.74 5.91
C ASN A 1 -12.97 -10.04 6.58
N GLU A 2 -14.22 -10.32 6.18
CA GLU A 2 -15.41 -9.63 6.73
C GLU A 2 -15.56 -9.67 8.26
N SER A 3 -15.14 -10.76 8.92
CA SER A 3 -15.20 -10.91 10.38
C SER A 3 -13.94 -10.41 11.11
N SER A 4 -12.98 -9.82 10.41
CA SER A 4 -11.72 -9.35 10.98
C SER A 4 -11.73 -7.84 11.16
N ASP A 5 -11.20 -7.37 12.29
CA ASP A 5 -11.00 -5.94 12.54
C ASP A 5 -9.69 -5.37 12.01
N LYS A 6 -8.84 -6.21 11.41
CA LYS A 6 -7.56 -5.81 10.84
C LYS A 6 -7.75 -4.83 9.68
N LYS A 7 -7.09 -3.68 9.76
CA LYS A 7 -7.09 -2.61 8.77
C LYS A 7 -6.00 -2.83 7.74
N ALA A 8 -6.36 -2.66 6.47
CA ALA A 8 -5.50 -2.86 5.33
C ALA A 8 -5.21 -1.56 4.59
N LEU A 9 -3.98 -1.43 4.10
CA LEU A 9 -3.54 -0.38 3.19
C LEU A 9 -2.99 -1.01 1.91
N ALA A 10 -3.27 -0.41 0.76
CA ALA A 10 -2.66 -0.79 -0.51
C ALA A 10 -1.67 0.28 -0.95
N ILE A 11 -0.46 -0.14 -1.31
CA ILE A 11 0.59 0.71 -1.88
C ILE A 11 1.05 0.20 -3.24
N LEU A 12 1.42 1.12 -4.13
CA LEU A 12 2.10 0.85 -5.37
C LEU A 12 3.57 1.25 -5.23
N LEU A 13 4.49 0.31 -5.47
CA LEU A 13 5.91 0.60 -5.64
C LEU A 13 6.21 0.85 -7.10
N ASN A 14 6.89 1.97 -7.37
CA ASN A 14 7.33 2.34 -8.70
C ASN A 14 8.66 3.10 -8.63
N GLU A 15 9.75 2.42 -8.97
CA GLU A 15 11.09 3.00 -9.11
C GLU A 15 11.53 3.74 -7.84
N GLY A 16 11.42 3.07 -6.69
CA GLY A 16 11.75 3.59 -5.36
C GLY A 16 10.66 4.46 -4.72
N LYS A 17 9.61 4.83 -5.47
CA LYS A 17 8.49 5.65 -4.96
C LYS A 17 7.32 4.80 -4.47
N MET A 18 6.62 5.31 -3.47
CA MET A 18 5.42 4.69 -2.91
C MET A 18 4.19 5.59 -3.10
N ALA A 19 3.10 5.01 -3.55
CA ALA A 19 1.80 5.67 -3.59
C ALA A 19 0.74 4.83 -2.88
N ALA A 20 -0.02 5.44 -1.97
CA ALA A 20 -1.11 4.81 -1.22
C ALA A 20 -2.46 4.96 -1.92
N PHE A 21 -3.31 3.94 -1.74
CA PHE A 21 -4.63 3.84 -2.40
C PHE A 21 -5.74 3.55 -1.39
N GLY A 22 -6.71 4.46 -1.33
CA GLY A 22 -7.90 4.33 -0.48
C GLY A 22 -9.00 3.43 -1.05
N ALA A 23 -10.08 3.28 -0.27
CA ALA A 23 -11.16 2.31 -0.50
C ALA A 23 -11.94 2.46 -1.82
N LYS A 24 -11.90 3.65 -2.42
CA LYS A 24 -12.61 3.98 -3.67
C LYS A 24 -11.68 4.12 -4.88
N SER A 25 -10.38 3.99 -4.67
CA SER A 25 -9.36 4.22 -5.70
C SER A 25 -9.11 2.95 -6.55
N ARG A 26 -7.99 2.93 -7.30
CA ARG A 26 -7.61 1.90 -8.28
C ARG A 26 -7.66 0.47 -7.76
N PHE A 27 -7.33 0.26 -6.49
CA PHE A 27 -7.32 -1.06 -5.85
C PHE A 27 -8.54 -1.29 -4.95
N SER A 28 -9.65 -0.59 -5.24
CA SER A 28 -10.91 -0.69 -4.49
C SER A 28 -11.44 -2.11 -4.33
N PHE A 29 -11.12 -3.03 -5.25
CA PHE A 29 -11.56 -4.43 -5.16
C PHE A 29 -11.10 -5.12 -3.87
N LEU A 30 -9.94 -4.76 -3.31
CA LEU A 30 -9.46 -5.27 -2.02
C LEU A 30 -10.49 -5.01 -0.90
N TYR A 31 -11.10 -3.83 -0.92
CA TYR A 31 -12.02 -3.38 0.12
C TYR A 31 -13.49 -3.72 -0.22
N GLN A 32 -13.90 -3.53 -1.47
CA GLN A 32 -15.30 -3.67 -1.89
C GLN A 32 -15.70 -5.11 -2.22
N THR A 33 -14.79 -5.87 -2.84
CA THR A 33 -15.04 -7.25 -3.28
C THR A 33 -14.46 -8.26 -2.29
N LEU A 34 -13.20 -8.10 -1.90
CA LEU A 34 -12.51 -9.01 -0.97
C LEU A 34 -12.73 -8.65 0.50
N LYS A 35 -13.38 -7.51 0.77
CA LYS A 35 -13.89 -7.12 2.09
C LYS A 35 -12.82 -6.95 3.15
N PHE A 36 -11.61 -6.56 2.77
CA PHE A 36 -10.63 -6.04 3.72
C PHE A 36 -11.11 -4.69 4.24
N LYS A 37 -10.95 -4.46 5.55
CA LYS A 37 -11.29 -3.19 6.18
C LYS A 37 -10.21 -2.17 5.81
N PRO A 38 -10.52 -1.01 5.19
CA PRO A 38 -9.51 0.00 4.91
C PRO A 38 -9.00 0.65 6.19
N THR A 39 -7.79 1.22 6.15
CA THR A 39 -7.32 2.17 7.18
C THR A 39 -8.25 3.39 7.27
N ASP A 40 -8.25 4.08 8.41
CA ASP A 40 -9.09 5.27 8.60
C ASP A 40 -8.60 6.49 7.79
N THR A 41 -7.35 6.44 7.31
CA THR A 41 -6.74 7.46 6.47
C THR A 41 -7.49 7.60 5.16
N LYS A 42 -7.91 8.84 4.88
CA LYS A 42 -8.53 9.21 3.61
C LYS A 42 -7.45 9.69 2.65
N PHE A 43 -7.35 9.02 1.51
CA PHE A 43 -6.51 9.45 0.40
C PHE A 43 -7.37 10.13 -0.65
N GLU A 44 -6.75 11.01 -1.45
CA GLU A 44 -7.41 11.55 -2.63
C GLU A 44 -7.83 10.42 -3.59
N ASP A 45 -9.00 10.57 -4.20
CA ASP A 45 -9.48 9.63 -5.21
C ASP A 45 -8.77 9.89 -6.54
N SER A 46 -7.53 9.39 -6.64
CA SER A 46 -6.64 9.56 -7.78
C SER A 46 -6.37 8.23 -8.47
N ARG A 47 -6.22 8.26 -9.79
CA ARG A 47 -5.78 7.12 -10.60
C ARG A 47 -4.35 6.67 -10.27
N HIS A 48 -3.54 7.59 -9.74
CA HIS A 48 -2.13 7.37 -9.41
C HIS A 48 -1.87 7.15 -7.92
N GLY A 49 -2.92 7.22 -7.09
CA GLY A 49 -2.78 7.22 -5.64
C GLY A 49 -2.19 8.53 -5.12
N GLN A 50 -1.91 8.56 -3.83
CA GLN A 50 -1.26 9.67 -3.15
C GLN A 50 0.16 9.25 -2.78
N GLU A 51 1.17 10.05 -3.14
CA GLU A 51 2.55 9.77 -2.76
C GLU A 51 2.72 9.77 -1.24
N VAL A 52 3.44 8.78 -0.71
CA VAL A 52 3.65 8.59 0.74
C VAL A 52 5.11 8.23 1.02
N SER A 53 5.59 8.60 2.21
CA SER A 53 6.89 8.16 2.72
C SER A 53 6.75 6.93 3.63
N PHE A 54 7.88 6.34 4.04
CA PHE A 54 7.88 5.23 5.02
C PHE A 54 7.29 5.67 6.35
N GLU A 55 7.63 6.88 6.80
CA GLU A 55 7.13 7.47 8.03
C GLU A 55 5.61 7.63 7.96
N SER A 56 5.07 8.07 6.81
CA SER A 56 3.62 8.13 6.62
C SER A 56 2.97 6.75 6.73
N VAL A 57 3.55 5.71 6.12
CA VAL A 57 3.02 4.33 6.22
C VAL A 57 3.07 3.83 7.66
N LYS A 58 4.15 4.12 8.39
CA LYS A 58 4.29 3.79 9.81
C LYS A 58 3.27 4.51 10.70
N GLU A 59 2.99 5.78 10.42
CA GLU A 59 1.96 6.56 11.12
C GLU A 59 0.55 6.04 10.85
N ILE A 60 0.28 5.61 9.61
CA ILE A 60 -0.99 4.97 9.25
C ILE A 60 -1.14 3.62 9.97
N ASN A 61 -0.02 2.90 10.19
CA ASN A 61 0.07 1.65 10.93
C ASN A 61 -0.97 0.59 10.52
N PRO A 62 -0.99 0.15 9.25
CA PRO A 62 -1.91 -0.91 8.82
C PRO A 62 -1.54 -2.26 9.42
N ASP A 63 -2.55 -3.07 9.78
CA ASP A 63 -2.38 -4.48 10.16
C ASP A 63 -2.07 -5.39 8.96
N ILE A 64 -2.36 -4.91 7.74
CA ILE A 64 -2.11 -5.61 6.48
C ILE A 64 -1.66 -4.59 5.45
N LEU A 65 -0.44 -4.74 4.93
CA LEU A 65 0.06 -3.93 3.83
C LEU A 65 0.06 -4.73 2.53
N PHE A 66 -0.78 -4.35 1.58
CA PHE A 66 -0.75 -4.88 0.22
C PHE A 66 0.23 -4.08 -0.61
N VAL A 67 1.29 -4.73 -1.09
CA VAL A 67 2.32 -4.09 -1.90
C VAL A 67 2.24 -4.56 -3.35
N ILE A 68 1.94 -3.64 -4.26
CA ILE A 68 1.93 -3.88 -5.70
C ILE A 68 3.23 -3.34 -6.29
N ASN A 69 4.13 -4.23 -6.71
CA ASN A 69 5.39 -3.83 -7.35
C ASN A 69 5.20 -3.62 -8.86
N ARG A 70 4.97 -2.37 -9.29
CA ARG A 70 4.79 -2.03 -10.70
C ARG A 70 6.07 -2.22 -11.48
N THR A 71 7.21 -1.84 -10.91
CA THR A 71 8.52 -1.93 -11.57
C THR A 71 8.80 -3.34 -12.06
N LEU A 72 8.65 -4.34 -11.19
CA LEU A 72 8.76 -5.75 -11.59
C LEU A 72 7.69 -6.14 -12.61
N ALA A 73 6.45 -5.74 -12.40
CA ALA A 73 5.34 -6.12 -13.28
C ALA A 73 5.51 -5.65 -14.73
N ILE A 74 6.28 -4.58 -14.97
CA ILE A 74 6.56 -4.06 -16.32
C ILE A 74 7.97 -4.40 -16.83
N GLY A 75 8.74 -5.23 -16.11
CA GLY A 75 10.10 -5.63 -16.49
C GLY A 75 11.17 -4.54 -16.28
N GLY A 76 10.92 -3.58 -15.38
CA GLY A 76 11.87 -2.53 -15.01
C GLY A 76 12.95 -3.00 -14.02
N ASP A 77 13.96 -2.17 -13.82
CA ASP A 77 15.01 -2.42 -12.83
C ASP A 77 14.47 -2.23 -11.40
N ASN A 78 14.44 -3.33 -10.64
CA ASN A 78 13.88 -3.36 -9.29
C ASN A 78 14.88 -2.99 -8.19
N SER A 79 16.14 -2.69 -8.52
CA SER A 79 17.19 -2.37 -7.55
C SER A 79 16.77 -1.27 -6.56
N SER A 80 16.02 -0.28 -7.01
CA SER A 80 15.52 0.82 -6.18
C SER A 80 14.36 0.45 -5.24
N ASN A 81 13.64 -0.66 -5.52
CA ASN A 81 12.53 -1.13 -4.68
C ASN A 81 12.96 -2.19 -3.68
N ASP A 82 14.07 -2.90 -3.91
CA ASP A 82 14.55 -3.95 -3.00
C ASP A 82 14.77 -3.37 -1.59
N GLY A 83 15.41 -2.21 -1.49
CA GLY A 83 15.59 -1.49 -0.23
C GLY A 83 14.30 -0.94 0.41
N VAL A 84 13.19 -0.89 -0.35
CA VAL A 84 11.88 -0.45 0.17
C VAL A 84 11.18 -1.61 0.87
N LEU A 85 11.19 -2.79 0.27
CA LEU A 85 10.57 -4.00 0.84
C LEU A 85 11.37 -4.58 2.01
N GLU A 86 12.68 -4.41 2.00
CA GLU A 86 13.59 -4.78 3.08
C GLU A 86 13.65 -3.72 4.20
N ASN A 87 12.98 -2.58 4.04
CA ASN A 87 12.98 -1.52 5.04
C ASN A 87 12.31 -2.01 6.33
N ALA A 88 13.05 -1.91 7.44
CA ALA A 88 12.60 -2.31 8.78
C ALA A 88 11.24 -1.72 9.17
N LEU A 89 10.88 -0.55 8.65
CA LEU A 89 9.60 0.12 8.96
C LEU A 89 8.38 -0.58 8.31
N ILE A 90 8.57 -1.29 7.19
CA ILE A 90 7.54 -2.19 6.61
C ILE A 90 7.58 -3.56 7.30
N ALA A 91 8.76 -4.03 7.73
CA ALA A 91 8.87 -5.26 8.51
C ALA A 91 8.30 -5.11 9.95
N GLU A 92 8.24 -3.88 10.47
CA GLU A 92 7.68 -3.53 11.79
C GLU A 92 6.16 -3.33 11.77
N THR A 93 5.53 -3.20 10.58
CA THR A 93 4.06 -3.24 10.50
C THR A 93 3.56 -4.62 10.93
N PRO A 94 2.58 -4.72 11.85
CA PRO A 94 2.25 -5.97 12.57
C PRO A 94 1.86 -7.18 11.72
#